data_AF-A0A965PJW0-F1
#
_entry.id   AF-A0A965PJW0-F1
#
_cell.length_a   1.000
_cell.length_b   1.000
_cell.length_c   1.000
_cell.angle_alpha   90.00
_cell.angle_beta   90.00
_cell.angle_gamma   90.00
#
_symmetry.space_group_name_H-M   'P 1'
#
loop_
_entity.id
_entity.type
_entity.pdbx_description
1 polymer ?
#
loop_
_entity_poly.entity_id
_entity_poly.type
_entity_poly.pdbx_seq_one_letter_code
_entity_poly.pdbx_strand_id
1 'polypeptide(L)'
;MATIARMHPCANWLRLPPHETRRALDKVLDFRDKSADPTASGLPPEAIEWFYNEELPRLCARPDVRVQVEQQIQELLQQAATIEAEISPAAAALQRRLDELALQVDVLEEAIGHD
;
A
#
# COMPACT_ATOMS: atom_id res chain seq x y z
N MET A 1 12.18 27.16 -20.54
CA MET A 1 10.89 26.45 -20.69
C MET A 1 10.69 25.55 -19.48
N ALA A 2 9.69 25.82 -18.63
CA ALA A 2 9.39 24.97 -17.48
C ALA A 2 8.92 23.60 -17.97
N THR A 3 9.70 22.56 -17.72
CA THR A 3 9.37 21.20 -18.17
C THR A 3 8.35 20.61 -17.20
N ILE A 4 7.13 20.33 -17.68
CA ILE A 4 6.04 19.78 -16.85
C ILE A 4 6.44 18.39 -16.34
N ALA A 5 6.62 18.26 -15.02
CA ALA A 5 6.89 16.97 -14.39
C ALA A 5 5.67 16.05 -14.49
N ARG A 6 5.89 14.78 -14.84
CA ARG A 6 4.85 13.75 -15.01
C ARG A 6 4.94 12.70 -13.91
N MET A 7 3.82 12.03 -13.63
CA MET A 7 3.77 10.93 -12.66
C MET A 7 4.53 9.71 -13.17
N HIS A 8 5.20 9.02 -12.25
CA HIS A 8 5.89 7.77 -12.52
C HIS A 8 4.88 6.64 -12.82
N PRO A 9 5.11 5.79 -13.84
CA PRO A 9 4.15 4.74 -14.24
C PRO A 9 3.88 3.70 -13.15
N CYS A 10 4.88 3.35 -12.33
CA CYS A 10 4.70 2.41 -11.21
C CYS A 10 4.28 3.09 -9.90
N ALA A 11 4.35 4.42 -9.81
CA ALA A 11 4.17 5.16 -8.56
C ALA A 11 3.44 6.48 -8.83
N ASN A 12 2.11 6.43 -8.76
CA ASN A 12 1.22 7.56 -9.04
C ASN A 12 1.25 8.71 -8.00
N TRP A 13 2.31 8.79 -7.22
CA TRP A 13 2.60 9.88 -6.27
C TRP A 13 3.94 10.57 -6.59
N LEU A 14 4.84 9.89 -7.32
CA LEU A 14 6.17 10.38 -7.63
C LEU A 14 6.17 11.16 -8.95
N ARG A 15 6.54 12.44 -8.91
CA ARG A 15 6.70 13.29 -10.10
C ARG A 15 8.15 13.36 -10.53
N LEU A 16 8.38 13.05 -11.81
CA LEU A 16 9.69 13.09 -12.44
C LEU A 16 9.70 14.01 -13.68
N PRO A 17 10.87 14.51 -14.09
CA PRO A 17 11.04 15.16 -15.37
C PRO A 17 10.67 14.22 -16.54
N PRO A 18 10.17 14.73 -17.67
CA PRO A 18 9.67 13.88 -18.77
C PRO A 18 10.65 12.84 -19.32
N HIS A 19 11.95 13.12 -19.29
CA HIS A 19 12.95 12.16 -19.78
C HIS A 19 13.06 10.92 -18.88
N GLU A 20 12.92 11.08 -17.57
CA GLU A 20 12.91 9.96 -16.62
C GLU A 20 11.58 9.22 -16.66
N THR A 21 10.46 9.94 -16.71
CA THR A 21 9.15 9.30 -16.85
C THR A 21 9.10 8.45 -18.13
N ARG A 22 9.67 8.95 -19.24
CA ARG A 22 9.77 8.18 -20.49
C ARG A 22 10.61 6.93 -20.32
N ARG A 23 11.80 7.05 -19.72
CA ARG A 23 12.68 5.92 -19.44
C ARG A 23 12.00 4.85 -18.59
N ALA A 24 11.29 5.26 -17.54
CA ALA A 24 10.54 4.36 -16.69
C ALA A 24 9.41 3.66 -17.47
N LEU A 25 8.68 4.41 -18.29
CA LEU A 25 7.61 3.84 -19.13
C LEU A 25 8.16 2.81 -20.12
N ASP A 26 9.26 3.13 -20.81
CA ASP A 26 9.91 2.20 -21.76
C ASP A 26 10.30 0.90 -21.04
N LYS A 27 10.83 1.00 -19.81
CA LYS A 27 11.19 -0.17 -19.00
C LYS A 27 9.97 -1.00 -18.59
N VAL A 28 8.86 -0.37 -18.23
CA VAL A 28 7.59 -1.05 -17.92
C VAL A 28 7.07 -1.80 -19.16
N LEU A 29 7.16 -1.18 -20.33
CA LEU A 29 6.78 -1.82 -21.60
C LEU A 29 7.68 -3.02 -21.91
N ASP A 30 8.99 -2.93 -21.66
CA ASP A 30 9.91 -4.07 -21.82
C ASP A 30 9.52 -5.26 -20.92
N PHE A 31 9.06 -5.00 -19.69
CA PHE A 31 8.58 -6.07 -18.80
C PHE A 31 7.28 -6.69 -19.31
N ARG A 32 6.34 -5.85 -19.77
CA ARG A 32 5.09 -6.32 -20.37
C ARG A 32 5.35 -7.21 -21.58
N ASP A 33 6.25 -6.78 -22.47
CA ASP A 33 6.53 -7.49 -23.72
C ASP A 33 7.27 -8.82 -23.49
N LYS A 34 7.86 -9.02 -22.30
CA LYS A 34 8.47 -10.28 -21.86
C LYS A 34 7.53 -11.18 -21.06
N SER A 35 6.35 -10.68 -20.67
CA SER A 35 5.35 -11.45 -19.95
C SER A 35 4.88 -12.63 -20.81
N ALA A 36 4.75 -13.80 -20.19
CA ALA A 36 4.22 -14.99 -20.86
C ALA A 36 2.71 -14.88 -21.16
N ASP A 37 1.99 -13.99 -20.47
CA ASP A 37 0.56 -13.75 -20.67
C ASP A 37 0.32 -12.51 -21.54
N PRO A 38 -0.06 -12.68 -22.81
CA PRO A 38 -0.36 -11.57 -23.73
C PRO A 38 -1.67 -10.85 -23.40
N THR A 39 -2.49 -11.39 -22.48
CA THR A 39 -3.76 -10.81 -22.04
C THR A 39 -3.65 -10.09 -20.69
N ALA A 40 -2.46 -10.12 -20.07
CA ALA A 40 -2.23 -9.46 -18.80
C ALA A 40 -2.56 -7.97 -18.89
N SER A 41 -3.54 -7.55 -18.09
CA SER A 41 -3.97 -6.16 -17.96
C SER A 41 -3.47 -5.62 -16.63
N GLY A 42 -2.67 -4.55 -16.68
CA GLY A 42 -2.10 -3.90 -15.50
C GLY A 42 -0.59 -3.71 -15.58
N LEU A 43 0.01 -3.32 -14.45
CA LEU A 43 1.45 -3.22 -14.31
C LEU A 43 2.05 -4.63 -14.12
N PRO A 44 3.08 -5.02 -14.91
CA PRO A 44 3.79 -6.27 -14.68
C PRO A 44 4.38 -6.32 -13.25
N PRO A 45 4.28 -7.44 -12.52
CA PRO A 45 4.85 -7.57 -11.17
C PRO A 45 6.35 -7.25 -11.14
N GLU A 46 7.10 -7.68 -12.15
CA GLU A 46 8.53 -7.45 -12.28
C GLU A 46 8.87 -5.96 -12.39
N ALA A 47 7.96 -5.16 -12.97
CA ALA A 47 8.14 -3.72 -13.07
C ALA A 47 7.98 -3.03 -11.71
N ILE A 48 7.11 -3.56 -10.84
CA ILE A 48 6.93 -3.06 -9.48
C ILE A 48 8.16 -3.40 -8.63
N GLU A 49 8.63 -4.64 -8.69
CA GLU A 49 9.84 -5.08 -7.99
C GLU A 49 11.06 -4.26 -8.42
N TRP A 50 11.26 -4.09 -9.72
CA TRP A 50 12.32 -3.26 -10.27
C TRP A 50 12.24 -1.81 -9.75
N PHE A 51 11.05 -1.22 -9.73
CA PHE A 51 10.87 0.14 -9.23
C PHE A 51 11.32 0.27 -7.78
N TYR A 52 10.84 -0.59 -6.87
CA TYR A 52 11.16 -0.49 -5.44
C TYR A 52 12.61 -0.89 -5.10
N ASN A 53 13.15 -1.90 -5.78
CA ASN A 53 14.45 -2.46 -5.43
C ASN A 53 15.62 -1.75 -6.13
N GLU A 54 15.41 -1.21 -7.33
CA GLU A 54 16.48 -0.62 -8.14
C GLU A 54 16.27 0.86 -8.42
N GLU A 55 15.11 1.22 -8.98
CA GLU A 55 14.92 2.56 -9.52
C GLU A 55 14.72 3.61 -8.43
N LEU A 56 13.82 3.36 -7.48
CA LEU A 56 13.49 4.29 -6.41
C LEU A 56 14.73 4.62 -5.57
N PRO A 57 15.55 3.66 -5.10
CA PRO A 57 16.78 3.97 -4.39
C PRO A 57 17.74 4.86 -5.20
N ARG A 58 17.86 4.61 -6.51
CA ARG A 58 18.67 5.44 -7.41
C ARG A 58 18.11 6.86 -7.53
N LEU A 59 16.79 7.00 -7.70
CA LEU A 59 16.13 8.30 -7.80
C LEU A 59 16.22 9.09 -6.49
N CYS A 60 16.14 8.42 -5.34
CA CYS A 60 16.36 8.99 -4.02
C CYS A 60 17.77 9.56 -3.82
N ALA A 61 18.73 9.34 -4.71
CA ALA A 61 19.99 10.11 -4.68
C ALA A 61 19.76 11.62 -4.91
N ARG A 62 18.64 12.00 -5.55
CA ARG A 62 18.29 13.38 -5.84
C ARG A 62 17.47 14.03 -4.71
N PRO A 63 17.82 15.26 -4.28
CA PRO A 63 17.10 15.92 -3.18
C PRO A 63 15.61 16.15 -3.45
N ASP A 64 15.22 16.49 -4.68
CA ASP A 64 13.83 16.75 -5.05
C ASP A 64 12.95 15.50 -4.99
N VAL A 65 13.53 14.33 -5.26
CA VAL A 65 12.85 13.05 -5.10
C VAL A 65 12.74 12.68 -3.62
N ARG A 66 13.79 12.90 -2.81
CA ARG A 66 13.75 12.62 -1.36
C ARG A 66 12.60 13.33 -0.67
N VAL A 67 12.37 14.61 -0.98
CA VAL A 67 11.27 15.39 -0.40
C VAL A 67 9.91 14.75 -0.73
N GLN A 68 9.71 14.29 -1.97
CA GLN A 68 8.46 13.62 -2.35
C GLN A 68 8.29 12.28 -1.63
N VAL A 69 9.38 11.53 -1.44
CA VAL A 69 9.37 10.26 -0.69
C VAL A 69 9.04 10.49 0.78
N GLU A 70 9.66 11.49 1.41
CA GLU A 70 9.37 11.88 2.79
C GLU A 70 7.91 12.29 2.96
N GLN A 71 7.37 13.08 2.04
CA GLN A 71 5.96 13.44 2.03
C GLN A 71 5.06 12.20 1.90
N GLN A 72 5.38 11.30 0.97
CA GLN A 72 4.61 10.06 0.79
C GLN A 72 4.64 9.18 2.05
N ILE A 73 5.78 9.10 2.74
CA ILE A 73 5.89 8.37 4.01
C ILE A 73 4.94 8.98 5.05
N GLN A 74 4.91 10.31 5.19
CA GLN A 74 4.01 10.97 6.14
C GLN A 74 2.54 10.73 5.79
N GLU A 75 2.18 10.81 4.51
CA GLU A 75 0.81 10.53 4.05
C GLU A 75 0.39 9.09 4.36
N LEU A 76 1.27 8.11 4.13
CA LEU A 76 1.01 6.70 4.43
C LEU A 76 0.91 6.43 5.94
N LEU A 77 1.78 7.03 6.75
CA LEU A 77 1.71 6.91 8.22
C LEU A 77 0.40 7.50 8.76
N GLN A 78 -0.04 8.64 8.23
CA GLN A 78 -1.30 9.24 8.63
C GLN A 78 -2.50 8.37 8.25
N GLN A 79 -2.50 7.78 7.05
CA GLN A 79 -3.55 6.84 6.63
C GLN A 79 -3.57 5.59 7.51
N ALA A 80 -2.40 5.02 7.82
CA ALA A 80 -2.28 3.88 8.72
C ALA A 80 -2.84 4.20 10.11
N ALA A 81 -2.47 5.34 10.69
CA ALA A 81 -2.96 5.77 11.99
C ALA A 81 -4.49 5.96 12.01
N THR A 82 -5.08 6.48 10.93
CA THR A 82 -6.54 6.59 10.78
C THR A 82 -7.19 5.21 10.77
N ILE A 83 -6.68 4.28 9.97
CA ILE A 83 -7.21 2.91 9.89
C ILE A 83 -7.08 2.20 11.25
N GLU A 84 -5.96 2.35 11.95
CA GLU A 84 -5.76 1.79 13.29
C GLU A 84 -6.76 2.36 14.31
N ALA A 85 -7.01 3.67 14.25
CA ALA A 85 -7.99 4.35 15.10
C ALA A 85 -9.42 3.89 14.83
N GLU A 86 -9.74 3.44 13.61
CA GLU A 86 -11.03 2.84 13.25
C GLU A 86 -11.14 1.37 13.72
N ILE A 87 -10.06 0.59 13.59
CA ILE A 87 -10.04 -0.83 13.98
C ILE A 87 -10.13 -1.01 15.50
N SER A 88 -9.38 -0.22 16.27
CA SER A 88 -9.30 -0.33 17.74
C SER A 88 -10.68 -0.36 18.44
N PRO A 89 -11.59 0.62 18.23
CA PRO A 89 -12.89 0.62 18.87
C PRO A 89 -13.80 -0.50 18.36
N ALA A 90 -13.71 -0.88 17.08
CA ALA A 90 -14.47 -1.98 16.51
C ALA A 90 -14.04 -3.32 17.15
N ALA A 91 -12.74 -3.57 17.27
CA ALA A 91 -12.20 -4.73 17.95
C ALA A 91 -12.62 -4.77 19.44
N ALA A 92 -12.54 -3.64 20.14
CA ALA A 92 -12.98 -3.54 21.54
C ALA A 92 -14.49 -3.76 21.72
N ALA A 93 -15.31 -3.35 20.75
CA ALA A 93 -16.75 -3.62 20.77
C ALA A 93 -17.05 -5.11 20.56
N LEU A 94 -16.36 -5.76 19.61
CA LEU A 94 -16.49 -7.20 19.38
C LEU A 94 -16.02 -8.02 20.58
N GLN A 95 -14.91 -7.63 21.21
CA GLN A 95 -14.40 -8.30 22.41
C GLN A 95 -15.41 -8.24 23.56
N ARG A 96 -15.98 -7.06 23.85
CA ARG A 96 -17.04 -6.92 24.87
C ARG A 96 -18.24 -7.81 24.55
N ARG A 97 -18.62 -7.91 23.28
CA ARG A 97 -19.73 -8.78 22.86
C ARG A 97 -19.40 -10.26 23.05
N LEU A 98 -18.16 -10.67 22.82
CA LEU A 98 -17.70 -12.03 23.08
C LEU A 98 -17.78 -12.34 24.59
N ASP A 99 -17.33 -11.42 25.43
CA ASP A 99 -17.37 -11.57 26.89
C ASP A 99 -18.83 -11.66 27.41
N GLU A 100 -19.73 -10.83 26.86
CA GLU A 100 -21.17 -10.90 27.17
C GLU A 100 -21.79 -12.25 26.79
N LEU A 101 -21.41 -12.81 25.64
CA LEU A 101 -21.90 -14.10 25.19
C LEU A 101 -21.34 -15.25 26.03
N ALA A 102 -20.06 -15.19 26.40
CA ALA A 102 -19.44 -16.18 27.29
C ALA A 102 -20.16 -16.22 28.65
N LEU A 103 -20.43 -15.05 29.25
CA LEU A 103 -21.20 -14.97 30.49
C LEU A 103 -22.61 -15.55 30.35
N GLN A 104 -23.28 -15.32 29.21
CA GLN A 104 -24.59 -15.92 28.96
C GLN A 104 -24.52 -17.44 28.87
N VAL A 105 -23.48 -17.98 28.22
CA VAL A 105 -23.24 -19.42 28.16
C VAL A 105 -23.03 -19.97 29.56
N ASP A 106 -22.13 -19.40 30.36
CA ASP A 106 -21.85 -19.85 31.73
C ASP A 106 -23.12 -19.90 32.60
N VAL A 107 -23.92 -18.83 32.57
CA VAL A 107 -25.19 -18.76 33.31
C VAL A 107 -26.18 -19.83 32.86
N LEU A 108 -26.24 -20.11 31.56
CA LEU A 108 -27.12 -21.14 31.03
C LEU A 108 -26.61 -22.55 31.37
N GLU A 109 -25.30 -22.78 31.36
CA GLU A 109 -24.66 -24.04 31.77
C GLU A 109 -24.90 -24.34 33.25
N GLU A 110 -24.78 -23.33 34.13
CA GLU A 110 -25.13 -23.46 35.54
C GLU A 110 -26.62 -23.78 35.73
N ALA A 111 -27.50 -23.13 34.96
CA ALA A 111 -28.95 -23.32 35.08
C ALA A 111 -29.43 -24.71 34.62
N ILE A 112 -28.76 -25.33 33.65
CA ILE A 112 -29.10 -26.69 33.18
C ILE A 112 -28.49 -27.80 34.04
N GLY A 113 -27.61 -27.46 35.01
CA GLY A 113 -27.06 -28.41 35.97
C GLY A 113 -26.06 -29.37 35.33
N HIS A 114 -24.79 -28.98 35.30
CA HIS A 114 -23.74 -29.99 35.47
C HIS A 114 -23.61 -30.30 36.97
N ASP A 115 -24.15 -31.46 37.36
CA ASP A 115 -23.70 -32.22 38.53
C ASP A 115 -22.19 -32.52 38.44
#